data_AF-A0A8C0XI35-F1
#
_entry.id   AF-A0A8C0XI35-F1
#
_cell.length_a   1.000
_cell.length_b   1.000
_cell.length_c   1.000
_cell.angle_alpha   90.00
_cell.angle_beta   90.00
_cell.angle_gamma   90.00
#
_symmetry.space_group_name_H-M   'P 1'
#
loop_
_entity.id
_entity.type
_entity.pdbx_description
1 polymer ?
#
loop_
_entity_poly.entity_id
_entity_poly.type
_entity_poly.pdbx_seq_one_letter_code
_entity_poly.pdbx_strand_id
1 'polypeptide(L)' 'MADAGSWRQSLCESERARIQAALKHPLVWTLRQKPPEDWHHPLPQEEKDE' A
#
# COMPACT_ATOMS: atom_id res chain seq x y z
N MET A 1 -20.12 -30.67 10.49
CA MET A 1 -18.66 -30.82 10.65
C MET A 1 -18.03 -29.94 9.59
N ALA A 2 -17.42 -28.80 9.96
CA ALA A 2 -16.72 -27.96 9.00
C ALA A 2 -15.48 -28.75 8.53
N ASP A 3 -15.49 -29.09 7.24
CA ASP A 3 -14.45 -29.86 6.59
C ASP A 3 -13.10 -29.14 6.76
N ALA A 4 -12.04 -29.86 7.12
CA ALA A 4 -10.72 -29.28 7.37
C ALA A 4 -10.13 -28.56 6.13
N GLY A 5 -10.76 -28.71 4.96
CA GLY A 5 -10.47 -27.94 3.75
C GLY A 5 -11.16 -26.58 3.64
N SER A 6 -12.23 -26.31 4.40
CA SER A 6 -13.07 -25.13 4.20
C SER A 6 -12.35 -23.82 4.54
N TRP A 7 -11.60 -23.78 5.65
CA TRP A 7 -10.87 -22.59 6.07
C TRP A 7 -9.72 -22.25 5.13
N ARG A 8 -9.04 -23.27 4.58
CA ARG A 8 -7.97 -23.10 3.59
C ARG A 8 -8.52 -22.49 2.32
N GLN A 9 -9.66 -22.99 1.87
CA GLN A 9 -10.33 -22.50 0.67
C GLN A 9 -10.82 -21.06 0.87
N SER A 10 -11.48 -20.76 1.99
CA SER A 10 -11.91 -19.39 2.32
C SER A 10 -10.73 -18.41 2.42
N LEU A 11 -9.58 -18.84 2.96
CA LEU A 11 -8.37 -18.03 3.01
C LEU A 11 -7.83 -17.75 1.60
N CYS A 12 -7.72 -18.77 0.75
CA CYS A 12 -7.27 -18.62 -0.63
C CYS A 12 -8.21 -17.71 -1.45
N GLU A 13 -9.52 -17.83 -1.28
CA GLU A 13 -10.51 -17.00 -1.95
C GLU A 13 -10.45 -15.54 -1.48
N SER A 14 -10.31 -15.32 -0.17
CA SER A 14 -10.13 -13.98 0.40
C SER A 14 -8.86 -13.30 -0.12
N GLU A 15 -7.74 -14.03 -0.19
CA GLU A 15 -6.48 -13.48 -0.68
C GLU A 15 -6.54 -13.15 -2.18
N ARG A 16 -7.15 -14.03 -2.98
CA ARG A 16 -7.41 -13.76 -4.41
C ARG A 16 -8.26 -12.50 -4.58
N ALA A 17 -9.31 -12.32 -3.78
CA ALA A 17 -10.17 -11.14 -3.82
C ALA A 17 -9.39 -9.86 -3.46
N ARG A 18 -8.51 -9.91 -2.44
CA ARG A 18 -7.64 -8.78 -2.08
C ARG A 18 -6.70 -8.39 -3.21
N ILE A 19 -6.05 -9.37 -3.86
CA ILE A 19 -5.14 -9.10 -4.97
C ILE A 19 -5.89 -8.47 -6.15
N GLN A 20 -7.05 -9.02 -6.52
CA GLN A 20 -7.87 -8.45 -7.60
C GLN A 20 -8.35 -7.02 -7.27
N ALA A 21 -8.71 -6.76 -6.02
CA ALA A 21 -9.07 -5.40 -5.56
C ALA A 21 -7.87 -4.44 -5.55
N ALA A 22 -6.68 -4.91 -5.19
CA ALA A 22 -5.45 -4.11 -5.23
C ALA A 22 -5.05 -3.76 -6.68
N LEU A 23 -5.34 -4.62 -7.65
CA LEU A 23 -5.13 -4.35 -9.07
C LEU A 23 -6.12 -3.34 -9.66
N LYS A 24 -7.19 -2.97 -8.93
CA LYS A 24 -8.17 -1.95 -9.37
C LYS A 24 -7.60 -0.54 -9.36
N HIS A 25 -6.60 -0.29 -8.52
CA HIS A 25 -5.94 1.01 -8.42
C HIS A 25 -4.47 0.83 -8.80
N PRO A 26 -3.95 1.55 -9.81
CA PRO A 26 -2.53 1.52 -10.09
C PRO A 26 -1.78 1.98 -8.84
N LEU A 27 -0.62 1.37 -8.56
CA LEU A 27 0.25 1.78 -7.46
C LEU A 27 0.53 3.28 -7.59
N VAL A 28 -0.03 4.08 -6.68
CA VAL A 28 0.20 5.54 -6.63
C VAL A 28 1.67 5.82 -6.32
N TRP A 29 2.34 4.86 -5.66
CA TRP A 29 3.75 4.91 -5.36
C TRP A 29 4.48 3.78 -6.07
N THR A 30 5.27 4.13 -7.08
CA THR A 30 6.32 3.26 -7.59
C THR A 30 7.46 3.20 -6.56
N LEU A 31 8.05 2.02 -6.37
CA LEU A 31 9.20 1.87 -5.49
C LEU A 31 10.36 2.70 -6.06
N ARG A 32 10.79 3.72 -5.30
CA ARG A 32 11.90 4.59 -5.70
C ARG A 32 13.23 3.90 -5.37
N GLN A 33 14.14 3.88 -6.33
CA GLN A 33 15.50 3.36 -6.13
C GLN A 33 16.40 4.34 -5.36
N LYS A 34 16.03 5.63 -5.34
CA LYS A 34 16.79 6.70 -4.69
C LYS A 34 15.83 7.75 -4.10
N PRO A 35 16.22 8.45 -3.03
CA PRO A 35 15.47 9.60 -2.55
C PRO A 35 15.42 10.70 -3.63
N PRO A 36 14.41 11.58 -3.61
CA PRO A 36 14.41 12.84 -4.35
C PRO A 36 15.68 13.66 -4.09
N GLU A 37 16.17 14.35 -5.12
CA GLU A 37 17.33 15.24 -5.03
C GLU A 37 17.12 16.35 -3.99
N ASP A 38 15.88 16.78 -3.83
CA ASP A 38 15.48 17.85 -2.94
C ASP A 38 15.19 17.39 -1.51
N TRP A 39 15.32 16.11 -1.19
CA TRP A 39 15.01 15.57 0.15
C TRP A 39 15.84 16.19 1.28
N HIS A 40 16.99 16.75 0.94
CA HIS A 40 17.87 17.44 1.88
C HIS A 40 17.47 18.89 2.16
N HIS A 41 16.48 19.43 1.44
CA HIS A 41 16.08 20.82 1.66
C HIS A 41 15.31 20.91 2.97
N PRO A 42 15.66 21.88 3.84
CA PRO A 42 14.83 22.18 4.99
C PRO A 42 13.45 22.58 4.48
N LEU A 43 12.41 22.12 5.18
CA LEU A 43 11.06 22.61 4.92
C LEU A 43 11.08 24.14 5.04
N PRO A 44 10.37 24.87 4.15
CA PRO A 44 10.20 26.30 4.34
C PRO A 44 9.68 26.50 5.76
N GLN A 45 10.38 27.30 6.57
CA GLN A 45 9.79 27.74 7.82
C GLN A 45 8.57 28.55 7.40
N GLU A 46 7.37 28.03 7.67
CA GLU A 46 6.19 28.87 7.75
C GLU A 46 6.60 30.03 8.64
N GLU A 47 6.63 31.25 8.08
CA GLU A 47 6.64 32.44 8.91
C GLU A 47 5.49 32.22 9.88
N LYS A 48 5.80 32.14 11.18
CA LYS A 48 4.76 32.09 12.19
C LYS A 48 3.92 33.33 11.94
N ASP A 49 2.77 33.16 11.31
CA ASP A 49 1.73 34.18 11.24
C ASP A 49 1.46 34.58 12.70
N GLU A 50 1.88 35.79 13.05
CA GLU A 50 1.65 36.41 14.35
C GLU A 50 0.18 36.81 14.50
#